data_AF-A0A3Q9Y185-F1
#
_entry.id   AF-A0A3Q9Y185-F1
#
_cell.length_a   1.000
_cell.length_b   1.000
_cell.length_c   1.000
_cell.angle_alpha   90.00
_cell.angle_beta   90.00
_cell.angle_gamma   90.00
#
_symmetry.space_group_name_H-M   'P 1'
#
loop_
_entity.id
_entity.type
_entity.pdbx_description
1 polymer ?
#
loop_
_entity_poly.entity_id
_entity_poly.type
_entity_poly.pdbx_seq_one_letter_code
_entity_poly.pdbx_strand_id
1 'polypeptide(L)' 'MGCLSELQELDLCDNQLTSLPVEIEQLPKRLNLKLDGNPLKSIPSELKQRFRL' A
#
# COMPACT_ATOMS: atom_id res chain seq x y z
N MET A 1 13.06 14.76 -6.88
CA MET A 1 12.13 13.97 -7.71
C MET A 1 12.64 12.53 -7.72
N GLY A 2 12.50 11.83 -6.60
CA GLY A 2 12.93 10.44 -6.48
C GLY A 2 11.82 9.55 -7.01
N CYS A 3 11.86 9.23 -8.30
CA CYS A 3 10.95 8.25 -8.85
C CYS A 3 11.21 6.91 -8.15
N LEU A 4 10.22 6.44 -7.38
CA LEU A 4 10.13 5.08 -6.83
C LEU A 4 9.94 4.04 -7.97
N SER A 5 10.48 4.29 -9.16
CA SER A 5 10.34 3.46 -10.36
C SER A 5 10.96 2.08 -10.19
N GLU A 6 11.84 1.91 -9.20
CA GLU A 6 12.53 0.66 -8.86
C GLU A 6 11.95 -0.02 -7.61
N LEU A 7 10.98 0.60 -6.92
CA LEU A 7 10.45 0.02 -5.68
C LEU A 7 9.55 -1.17 -6.03
N GLN A 8 10.07 -2.37 -5.80
CA GLN A 8 9.34 -3.63 -6.01
C GLN A 8 8.49 -4.00 -4.80
N GLU A 9 8.86 -3.53 -3.60
CA GLU A 9 8.15 -3.82 -2.35
C GLU A 9 8.14 -2.58 -1.44
N LEU A 10 6.97 -2.26 -0.88
CA LEU A 10 6.76 -1.27 0.17
C LEU A 10 6.23 -2.00 1.40
N ASP A 11 7.10 -2.14 2.38
CA ASP A 11 6.77 -2.74 3.66
C ASP A 11 6.30 -1.66 4.64
N LEU A 12 5.05 -1.74 5.05
CA LEU A 12 4.45 -0.90 6.09
C LEU A 12 3.91 -1.76 7.24
N CYS A 13 4.39 -2.99 7.41
CA CYS A 13 3.94 -3.86 8.49
C CYS A 13 4.12 -3.23 9.87
N ASP A 14 3.27 -3.63 10.82
CA ASP A 14 3.34 -3.24 12.24
C ASP A 14 3.35 -1.72 12.48
N ASN A 15 2.63 -0.98 11.64
CA ASN A 15 2.41 0.44 11.83
C ASN A 15 1.03 0.74 12.44
N GLN A 16 0.79 2.00 12.78
CA GLN A 16 -0.48 2.46 13.33
C GLN A 16 -1.36 3.12 12.26
N LEU A 17 -1.28 2.63 11.01
CA LEU A 17 -2.08 3.16 9.91
C LEU A 17 -3.54 2.77 10.11
N THR A 18 -4.39 3.77 10.30
CA THR A 18 -5.84 3.59 10.45
C THR A 18 -6.59 3.69 9.12
N SER A 19 -5.97 4.35 8.13
CA SER A 19 -6.45 4.53 6.76
C SER A 19 -5.28 4.59 5.79
N LEU A 20 -5.52 4.14 4.56
CA LEU A 20 -4.58 4.34 3.45
C LEU A 20 -4.88 5.67 2.75
N PRO A 21 -3.85 6.47 2.42
CA PRO A 21 -4.02 7.70 1.68
C PRO A 21 -4.29 7.41 0.20
N VAL A 22 -4.97 8.32 -0.51
CA VAL A 22 -5.34 8.17 -1.94
C VAL A 22 -4.11 8.05 -2.84
N GLU A 23 -2.97 8.57 -2.39
CA GLU A 23 -1.68 8.50 -3.07
C GLU A 23 -1.20 7.06 -3.27
N ILE A 24 -1.66 6.08 -2.47
CA ILE A 24 -1.39 4.65 -2.72
C ILE A 24 -1.98 4.19 -4.06
N GLU A 25 -3.04 4.84 -4.56
CA GLU A 25 -3.58 4.56 -5.89
C GLU A 25 -2.64 4.98 -7.03
N GLN A 26 -1.73 5.92 -6.76
CA GLN A 26 -0.71 6.36 -7.72
C GLN A 26 0.52 5.44 -7.73
N LEU A 27 0.64 4.51 -6.77
CA LEU A 27 1.77 3.59 -6.74
C LEU A 27 1.77 2.63 -7.95
N PRO A 28 2.95 2.25 -8.45
CA PRO A 28 3.07 1.33 -9.58
C PRO A 28 2.34 0.01 -9.30
N LYS A 29 1.61 -0.54 -10.28
CA LYS A 29 0.93 -1.84 -10.15
C LYS A 29 1.86 -3.03 -9.86
N ARG A 30 3.17 -2.86 -10.02
CA ARG A 30 4.19 -3.89 -9.76
C ARG A 30 4.75 -3.86 -8.34
N LEU A 31 4.32 -2.89 -7.53
CA LEU A 31 4.76 -2.73 -6.16
C LEU A 31 4.00 -3.73 -5.27
N ASN A 32 4.70 -4.60 -4.57
CA ASN A 32 4.15 -5.36 -3.46
C ASN A 32 3.95 -4.43 -2.26
N LEU A 33 2.73 -4.33 -1.76
CA LEU A 33 2.41 -3.54 -0.58
C LEU A 33 2.14 -4.50 0.58
N LYS A 34 2.86 -4.37 1.70
CA LYS A 34 2.58 -5.12 2.92
C LYS A 34 2.02 -4.19 3.98
N LEU A 35 0.86 -4.53 4.52
CA LEU A 35 0.12 -3.73 5.50
C LEU A 35 -0.24 -4.53 6.76
N ASP A 36 0.28 -5.75 6.88
CA ASP A 36 0.03 -6.61 8.03
C ASP A 36 0.35 -5.90 9.35
N GLY A 37 -0.40 -6.22 10.41
CA GLY A 37 -0.21 -5.57 11.70
C GLY A 37 -0.65 -4.10 11.79
N ASN A 38 -1.28 -3.53 10.75
CA ASN A 38 -1.89 -2.20 10.85
C ASN A 38 -3.37 -2.27 11.29
N PRO A 39 -3.83 -1.34 12.13
CA PRO A 39 -5.24 -1.24 12.53
C PRO A 39 -6.10 -0.56 11.44
N LEU A 40 -5.95 -0.99 10.17
CA LEU A 40 -6.68 -0.44 9.04
C LEU A 40 -8.17 -0.78 9.18
N LYS A 41 -9.00 0.25 9.39
CA LYS A 41 -10.45 0.08 9.56
C LYS A 41 -11.13 -0.34 8.25
N SER A 42 -10.64 0.16 7.13
CA SER A 42 -11.16 -0.15 5.82
C SER A 42 -10.06 0.02 4.78
N ILE A 43 -9.96 -0.96 3.89
CA ILE A 43 -9.09 -0.91 2.71
C ILE A 43 -10.04 -0.95 1.51
N PRO A 44 -10.02 0.04 0.61
CA PRO A 44 -10.79 0.03 -0.63
C PRO A 44 -10.63 -1.28 -1.40
N SER A 45 -11.72 -1.84 -1.90
CA SER A 45 -11.70 -3.09 -2.69
C SER A 45 -10.79 -2.98 -3.92
N GLU A 46 -10.72 -1.79 -4.52
CA GLU A 46 -9.83 -1.48 -5.64
C GLU A 46 -8.35 -1.70 -5.26
N LEU A 47 -7.95 -1.27 -4.06
CA LEU A 47 -6.59 -1.43 -3.53
C LEU A 47 -6.31 -2.88 -3.15
N LYS A 48 -7.27 -3.57 -2.51
CA LYS A 48 -7.15 -5.02 -2.24
C LYS A 48 -6.92 -5.81 -3.52
N GLN A 49 -7.71 -5.55 -4.57
CA GLN A 49 -7.56 -6.25 -5.84
C GLN A 49 -6.25 -5.89 -6.55
N ARG A 50 -5.85 -4.62 -6.51
CA ARG A 50 -4.65 -4.12 -7.20
C ARG A 50 -3.36 -4.65 -6.57
N PHE A 51 -3.29 -4.67 -5.24
CA PHE A 51 -2.09 -5.06 -4.49
C PHE A 51 -2.14 -6.49 -3.94
N ARG A 52 -3.25 -7.21 -4.16
CA ARG A 52 -3.48 -8.57 -3.63
C ARG A 52 -3.31 -8.65 -2.10
N LEU A 53 -3.85 -7.65 -1.41
CA LEU A 53 -3.92 -7.56 0.05
C LEU A 53 -5.07 -8.39 0.62
#